data_AF-A0A1Y6ITR0-F1
#
_entry.id   AF-A0A1Y6ITR0-F1
#
_cell.length_a   1.000
_cell.length_b   1.000
_cell.length_c   1.000
_cell.angle_alpha   90.00
_cell.angle_beta   90.00
_cell.angle_gamma   90.00
#
_symmetry.space_group_name_H-M   'P 1'
#
loop_
_entity.id
_entity.type
_entity.pdbx_description
1 polymer ?
#
loop_
_entity_poly.entity_id
_entity_poly.type
_entity_poly.pdbx_seq_one_letter_code
_entity_poly.pdbx_strand_id
1 'polypeptide(L)'
;MRYSPTRQMDVVSEDQFALPAKEHFDRMRDLGEGIGFSMVGKTKGVFSKMVDKFEKNEGGYYHSPLLDDALRDHQTTAAFHAALKRCLAENVKDGVLDSDIVNLSSAYMSTKGKGAKLPHFIARDGYKPSIDLVNGTVLTVHGIWYMKVYAEKLEYKGNDIRGVFKYEIQDHFGLDTKDINHPDLNDIPFERLDGFRSWYLLQHYKDYGYKPFVTRIGFRL
;
A
#
# COMPACT_ATOMS: atom_id res chain seq x y z
N MET A 1 -23.79 -6.14 -27.67
CA MET A 1 -25.07 -6.78 -27.27
C MET A 1 -24.90 -8.30 -27.33
N ARG A 2 -24.88 -9.00 -26.19
CA ARG A 2 -24.90 -10.47 -26.15
C ARG A 2 -26.11 -10.89 -25.32
N TYR A 3 -27.01 -11.62 -25.95
CA TYR A 3 -28.31 -12.06 -25.42
C TYR A 3 -28.13 -13.32 -24.56
N SER A 4 -28.77 -13.40 -23.39
CA SER A 4 -28.88 -14.63 -22.59
C SER A 4 -30.36 -14.94 -22.35
N PRO A 5 -30.89 -16.14 -22.68
CA PRO A 5 -32.32 -16.29 -22.96
C PRO A 5 -33.23 -16.57 -21.76
N THR A 6 -32.78 -16.47 -20.50
CA THR A 6 -33.51 -17.11 -19.37
C THR A 6 -34.00 -16.23 -18.23
N ARG A 7 -33.93 -14.89 -18.28
CA ARG A 7 -34.73 -14.02 -17.39
C ARG A 7 -35.11 -12.73 -18.10
N GLN A 8 -36.42 -12.45 -18.20
CA GLN A 8 -36.98 -11.17 -18.67
C GLN A 8 -36.73 -10.04 -17.65
N MET A 9 -35.47 -9.70 -17.43
CA MET A 9 -35.06 -8.35 -17.11
C MET A 9 -33.82 -8.10 -17.96
N ASP A 10 -33.94 -7.18 -18.92
CA ASP A 10 -32.77 -6.58 -19.55
C ASP A 10 -32.04 -5.81 -18.44
N VAL A 11 -31.16 -6.48 -17.72
CA VAL A 11 -30.10 -5.80 -16.99
C VAL A 11 -29.18 -5.30 -18.09
N VAL A 12 -29.45 -4.08 -18.56
CA VAL A 12 -28.49 -3.33 -19.36
C VAL A 12 -27.31 -3.09 -18.43
N SER A 13 -26.41 -4.05 -18.35
CA SER A 13 -25.12 -3.84 -17.73
C SER A 13 -24.46 -2.73 -18.52
N GLU A 14 -24.13 -1.65 -17.82
CA GLU A 14 -23.40 -0.53 -18.39
C GLU A 14 -22.13 -1.05 -19.07
N ASP A 15 -21.88 -0.58 -20.29
CA ASP A 15 -20.62 -0.88 -20.97
C ASP A 15 -19.51 0.01 -20.40
N GLN A 16 -18.86 -0.47 -19.34
CA GLN A 16 -17.79 0.27 -18.64
C GLN A 16 -16.56 0.54 -19.53
N PHE A 17 -16.40 -0.17 -20.65
CA PHE A 17 -15.33 0.08 -21.61
C PHE A 17 -15.61 1.26 -22.53
N ALA A 18 -16.87 1.68 -22.65
CA ALA A 18 -17.31 2.78 -23.51
C ALA A 18 -17.48 4.11 -22.76
N LEU A 19 -17.26 4.12 -21.44
CA LEU A 19 -17.41 5.31 -20.62
C LEU A 19 -16.30 6.34 -20.91
N PRO A 20 -16.55 7.64 -20.70
CA PRO A 20 -15.48 8.63 -20.72
C PRO A 20 -14.56 8.42 -19.50
N ALA A 21 -13.26 8.66 -19.65
CA ALA A 21 -12.29 8.51 -18.55
C ALA A 21 -12.69 9.32 -17.29
N LYS A 22 -13.32 10.49 -17.47
CA LYS A 22 -13.83 11.31 -16.35
C LYS A 22 -14.77 10.53 -15.43
N GLU A 23 -15.67 9.71 -15.99
CA GLU A 23 -16.61 8.89 -15.22
C GLU A 23 -15.86 7.88 -14.34
N HIS A 24 -14.77 7.30 -14.86
CA HIS A 24 -13.91 6.41 -14.08
C HIS A 24 -13.19 7.14 -12.93
N PHE A 25 -12.71 8.36 -13.15
CA PHE A 25 -12.12 9.17 -12.08
C PHE A 25 -13.13 9.59 -11.02
N ASP A 26 -14.36 9.92 -11.42
CA ASP A 26 -15.44 10.24 -10.48
C ASP A 26 -15.75 9.01 -9.59
N ARG A 27 -15.84 7.81 -10.18
CA ARG A 27 -16.00 6.55 -9.42
C ARG A 27 -14.83 6.23 -8.49
N MET A 28 -13.60 6.58 -8.88
CA MET A 28 -12.46 6.48 -7.98
C MET A 28 -12.58 7.46 -6.81
N ARG A 29 -13.03 8.70 -7.04
CA ARG A 29 -13.27 9.64 -5.93
C ARG A 29 -14.36 9.14 -5.00
N ASP A 30 -15.46 8.62 -5.53
CA ASP A 30 -16.55 8.03 -4.75
C ASP A 30 -16.07 6.85 -3.90
N LEU A 31 -15.12 6.05 -4.38
CA LEU A 31 -14.48 5.00 -3.58
C LEU A 31 -13.74 5.58 -2.36
N GLY A 32 -13.08 6.72 -2.53
CA GLY A 32 -12.38 7.45 -1.47
C GLY A 32 -13.27 8.23 -0.51
N GLU A 33 -14.53 8.46 -0.87
CA GLU A 33 -15.52 9.18 -0.06
C GLU A 33 -16.63 8.25 0.47
N GLY A 34 -16.65 7.00 0.02
CA GLY A 34 -17.68 6.01 0.30
C GLY A 34 -17.64 5.45 1.72
N ILE A 35 -18.79 4.91 2.15
CA ILE A 35 -18.95 4.31 3.49
C ILE A 35 -18.02 3.10 3.62
N GLY A 36 -17.09 3.16 4.59
CA GLY A 36 -16.19 2.07 4.93
C GLY A 36 -14.71 2.37 4.64
N PHE A 37 -14.40 3.34 3.79
CA PHE A 37 -13.04 3.75 3.44
C PHE A 37 -12.83 5.24 3.70
N SER A 38 -11.63 5.64 4.17
CA SER A 38 -11.20 7.06 4.19
C SER A 38 -12.18 8.04 4.87
N MET A 39 -12.91 7.62 5.90
CA MET A 39 -13.91 8.43 6.59
C MET A 39 -13.33 9.36 7.66
N VAL A 40 -12.25 8.94 8.32
CA VAL A 40 -11.73 9.60 9.54
C VAL A 40 -10.22 9.83 9.50
N GLY A 41 -9.70 10.58 10.47
CA GLY A 41 -8.26 10.79 10.63
C GLY A 41 -7.66 11.78 9.63
N LYS A 42 -6.35 12.02 9.78
CA LYS A 42 -5.64 13.02 8.97
C LYS A 42 -5.44 12.57 7.52
N THR A 43 -5.37 11.26 7.28
CA THR A 43 -5.08 10.63 5.98
C THR A 43 -6.28 10.51 5.06
N LYS A 44 -7.51 10.78 5.53
CA LYS A 44 -8.75 10.58 4.75
C LYS A 44 -8.74 11.17 3.34
N GLY A 45 -8.16 12.37 3.17
CA GLY A 45 -8.12 13.06 1.88
C GLY A 45 -6.94 12.66 0.99
N VAL A 46 -6.07 11.76 1.41
CA VAL A 46 -4.85 11.42 0.66
C VAL A 46 -5.20 10.64 -0.61
N PHE A 47 -6.15 9.72 -0.56
CA PHE A 47 -6.55 8.95 -1.74
C PHE A 47 -7.11 9.86 -2.84
N SER A 48 -8.03 10.77 -2.52
CA SER A 48 -8.57 11.74 -3.49
C SER A 48 -7.46 12.55 -4.19
N LYS A 49 -6.45 13.02 -3.44
CA LYS A 49 -5.28 13.70 -4.02
C LYS A 49 -4.44 12.80 -4.95
N MET A 50 -4.37 11.51 -4.65
CA MET A 50 -3.70 10.52 -5.49
C MET A 50 -4.49 10.27 -6.77
N VAL A 51 -5.83 10.24 -6.71
CA VAL A 51 -6.70 10.20 -7.89
C VAL A 51 -6.49 11.43 -8.76
N ASP A 52 -6.45 12.63 -8.18
CA ASP A 52 -6.19 13.88 -8.93
C ASP A 52 -4.83 13.87 -9.63
N LYS A 53 -3.81 13.28 -9.00
CA LYS A 53 -2.50 13.09 -9.65
C LYS A 53 -2.58 12.06 -10.77
N PHE A 54 -3.30 10.97 -10.57
CA PHE A 54 -3.46 9.92 -11.57
C PHE A 54 -4.18 10.46 -12.82
N GLU A 55 -5.20 11.29 -12.64
CA GLU A 55 -5.94 11.94 -13.73
C GLU A 55 -5.07 12.86 -14.60
N LYS A 56 -4.03 13.48 -14.04
CA LYS A 56 -3.06 14.27 -14.82
C LYS A 56 -2.21 13.43 -15.78
N ASN A 57 -2.16 12.12 -15.58
CA ASN A 57 -1.44 11.18 -16.44
C ASN A 57 0.07 11.44 -16.59
N GLU A 58 0.69 12.06 -15.59
CA GLU A 58 2.12 12.43 -15.61
C GLU A 58 3.03 11.31 -15.07
N GLY A 59 2.47 10.32 -14.37
CA GLY A 59 3.24 9.31 -13.64
C GLY A 59 4.16 9.94 -12.59
N GLY A 60 5.39 9.44 -12.49
CA GLY A 60 6.44 10.01 -11.62
C GLY A 60 6.25 9.67 -10.14
N TYR A 61 6.45 10.65 -9.25
CA TYR A 61 6.40 10.45 -7.80
C TYR A 61 5.25 11.21 -7.15
N TYR A 62 4.67 10.59 -6.13
CA TYR A 62 3.76 11.22 -5.17
C TYR A 62 4.37 11.17 -3.77
N HIS A 63 4.17 12.23 -3.00
CA HIS A 63 4.63 12.32 -1.62
C HIS A 63 3.58 13.02 -0.78
N SER A 64 3.42 12.56 0.46
CA SER A 64 2.52 13.15 1.44
C SER A 64 3.13 12.98 2.84
N PRO A 65 3.40 14.09 3.57
CA PRO A 65 3.86 14.00 4.96
C PRO A 65 2.90 13.23 5.88
N LEU A 66 1.62 13.18 5.51
CA LEU A 66 0.62 12.40 6.24
C LEU A 66 0.86 10.89 6.12
N LEU A 67 1.41 10.42 4.99
CA LEU A 67 1.79 9.01 4.81
C LEU A 67 3.10 8.71 5.53
N ASP A 68 4.03 9.67 5.59
CA ASP A 68 5.24 9.54 6.42
C ASP A 68 4.87 9.34 7.88
N ASP A 69 4.03 10.22 8.43
CA ASP A 69 3.55 10.12 9.81
C ASP A 69 2.79 8.81 10.04
N ALA A 70 1.82 8.50 9.17
CA ALA A 70 0.97 7.33 9.32
C ALA A 70 1.78 6.04 9.33
N LEU A 71 2.74 5.87 8.40
CA LEU A 71 3.54 4.65 8.35
C LEU A 71 4.61 4.63 9.44
N ARG A 72 5.23 5.77 9.79
CA ARG A 72 6.20 5.86 10.90
C ARG A 72 5.60 5.38 12.21
N ASP A 73 4.40 5.85 12.51
CA ASP A 73 3.74 5.64 13.81
C ASP A 73 2.94 4.31 13.84
N HIS A 74 2.95 3.54 12.75
CA HIS A 74 2.19 2.31 12.62
C HIS A 74 2.83 1.11 13.35
N GLN A 75 1.99 0.24 13.90
CA GLN A 75 2.43 -0.94 14.66
C GLN A 75 3.28 -1.93 13.85
N THR A 76 3.03 -2.07 12.54
CA THR A 76 3.84 -2.95 11.68
C THR A 76 5.24 -2.39 11.46
N THR A 77 5.39 -1.06 11.43
CA THR A 77 6.71 -0.39 11.42
C THR A 77 7.44 -0.59 12.73
N ALA A 78 6.75 -0.45 13.87
CA ALA A 78 7.35 -0.71 15.18
C ALA A 78 7.86 -2.17 15.29
N ALA A 79 7.07 -3.13 14.84
CA ALA A 79 7.46 -4.55 14.82
C ALA A 79 8.66 -4.81 13.90
N PHE A 80 8.67 -4.24 12.69
CA PHE A 80 9.78 -4.34 11.75
C PHE A 80 11.06 -3.73 12.33
N HIS A 81 10.97 -2.51 12.87
CA HIS A 81 12.10 -1.80 13.46
C HIS A 81 12.68 -2.56 14.66
N ALA A 82 11.84 -3.16 15.51
CA ALA A 82 12.29 -4.00 16.62
C ALA A 82 13.00 -5.28 16.14
N ALA A 83 12.51 -5.94 15.08
CA ALA A 83 13.19 -7.07 14.46
C ALA A 83 14.54 -6.65 13.85
N LEU A 84 14.61 -5.48 13.22
CA LEU A 84 15.85 -4.95 12.64
C LEU A 84 16.90 -4.71 13.72
N LYS A 85 16.54 -4.03 14.81
CA LYS A 85 17.48 -3.78 15.90
C LYS A 85 18.00 -5.08 16.53
N ARG A 86 17.15 -6.10 16.69
CA ARG A 86 17.59 -7.43 17.16
C ARG A 86 18.56 -8.09 16.17
N CYS A 87 18.26 -8.04 14.87
CA CYS A 87 19.17 -8.53 13.84
C CYS A 87 20.53 -7.85 13.94
N LEU A 88 20.57 -6.52 14.05
CA LEU A 88 21.82 -5.78 14.18
C LEU A 88 22.55 -6.17 15.47
N ALA A 89 21.85 -6.24 16.60
CA ALA A 89 22.44 -6.60 17.89
C ALA A 89 23.14 -7.97 17.87
N GLU A 90 22.51 -8.96 17.23
CA GLU A 90 23.07 -10.32 17.12
C GLU A 90 24.25 -10.41 16.15
N ASN A 91 24.42 -9.41 15.27
CA ASN A 91 25.45 -9.42 14.21
C ASN A 91 26.54 -8.35 14.40
N VAL A 92 26.43 -7.46 15.40
CA VAL A 92 27.54 -6.58 15.79
C VAL A 92 28.55 -7.40 16.59
N LYS A 93 29.80 -7.42 16.12
CA LYS A 93 30.94 -8.04 16.81
C LYS A 93 32.04 -7.02 16.95
N ASP A 94 32.49 -6.78 18.19
CA ASP A 94 33.53 -5.80 18.52
C ASP A 94 33.31 -4.42 17.89
N GLY A 95 32.05 -4.01 17.79
CA GLY A 95 31.63 -2.71 17.23
C GLY A 95 31.60 -2.64 15.71
N VAL A 96 31.75 -3.76 15.02
CA VAL A 96 31.69 -3.86 13.57
C VAL A 96 30.49 -4.72 13.16
N LEU A 97 29.70 -4.23 12.21
CA LEU A 97 28.70 -5.03 11.53
C LEU A 97 29.36 -5.81 10.40
N ASP A 98 28.88 -7.02 10.16
CA ASP A 98 29.30 -7.81 9.01
C ASP A 98 29.12 -7.02 7.69
N SER A 99 30.08 -7.11 6.78
CA SER A 99 29.96 -6.48 5.45
C SER A 99 28.75 -6.96 4.67
N ASP A 100 28.25 -8.16 4.96
CA ASP A 100 27.08 -8.78 4.36
C ASP A 100 25.78 -8.50 5.13
N ILE A 101 25.77 -7.50 6.02
CA ILE A 101 24.61 -7.18 6.88
C ILE A 101 23.31 -6.96 6.11
N VAL A 102 23.38 -6.52 4.85
CA VAL A 102 22.20 -6.35 3.99
C VAL A 102 21.54 -7.70 3.69
N ASN A 103 22.31 -8.70 3.27
CA ASN A 103 21.75 -10.02 2.98
C ASN A 103 21.36 -10.75 4.27
N LEU A 104 22.18 -10.63 5.32
CA LEU A 104 21.87 -11.19 6.64
C LEU A 104 20.56 -10.63 7.21
N SER A 105 20.36 -9.31 7.13
CA SER A 105 19.12 -8.70 7.59
C SER A 105 17.92 -9.10 6.74
N SER A 106 18.08 -9.24 5.42
CA SER A 106 17.02 -9.77 4.55
C SER A 106 16.61 -11.19 4.96
N ALA A 107 17.57 -12.11 5.11
CA ALA A 107 17.31 -13.49 5.53
C ALA A 107 16.71 -13.55 6.96
N TYR A 108 17.20 -12.71 7.86
CA TYR A 108 16.67 -12.59 9.22
C TYR A 108 15.19 -12.18 9.19
N MET A 109 14.82 -11.18 8.38
CA MET A 109 13.44 -10.69 8.29
C MET A 109 12.47 -11.75 7.75
N SER A 110 12.94 -12.65 6.88
CA SER A 110 12.15 -13.77 6.36
C SER A 110 12.02 -14.94 7.35
N THR A 111 12.74 -14.94 8.47
CA THR A 111 12.74 -16.06 9.42
C THR A 111 11.48 -16.04 10.31
N LYS A 112 10.66 -17.09 10.22
CA LYS A 112 9.43 -17.23 11.01
C LYS A 112 9.73 -17.21 12.51
N GLY A 113 8.98 -16.40 13.26
CA GLY A 113 9.14 -16.26 14.71
C GLY A 113 10.30 -15.37 15.17
N LYS A 114 11.10 -14.84 14.23
CA LYS A 114 12.26 -13.99 14.53
C LYS A 114 12.22 -12.66 13.80
N GLY A 115 12.02 -12.72 12.49
CA GLY A 115 11.91 -11.57 11.60
C GLY A 115 10.55 -10.90 11.65
N ALA A 116 10.34 -9.96 10.73
CA ALA A 116 9.09 -9.24 10.56
C ALA A 116 8.83 -9.03 9.07
N LYS A 117 7.55 -9.04 8.68
CA LYS A 117 7.14 -8.62 7.33
C LYS A 117 7.46 -7.13 7.15
N LEU A 118 7.56 -6.71 5.89
CA LEU A 118 7.61 -5.28 5.56
C LEU A 118 6.41 -4.56 6.22
N PRO A 119 6.60 -3.30 6.66
CA PRO A 119 5.50 -2.50 7.14
C PRO A 119 4.37 -2.45 6.11
N HIS A 120 3.14 -2.41 6.59
CA HIS A 120 1.93 -2.30 5.77
C HIS A 120 0.79 -1.85 6.65
N PHE A 121 -0.20 -1.24 6.02
CA PHE A 121 -1.49 -0.96 6.64
C PHE A 121 -2.36 -2.21 6.63
N ILE A 122 -3.11 -2.43 7.69
CA ILE A 122 -3.85 -3.66 7.89
C ILE A 122 -5.29 -3.42 7.45
N ALA A 123 -5.86 -4.19 6.52
CA ALA A 123 -7.27 -3.99 6.13
C ALA A 123 -8.28 -4.49 7.18
N ARG A 124 -7.94 -5.56 7.91
CA ARG A 124 -8.82 -6.23 8.88
C ARG A 124 -8.07 -6.65 10.14
N ASP A 125 -8.71 -6.47 11.29
CA ASP A 125 -8.30 -7.06 12.56
C ASP A 125 -9.27 -8.20 12.92
N GLY A 126 -8.82 -9.44 12.66
CA GLY A 126 -9.69 -10.61 12.64
C GLY A 126 -10.83 -10.42 11.62
N TYR A 127 -12.07 -10.46 12.11
CA TYR A 127 -13.27 -10.28 11.26
C TYR A 127 -13.71 -8.81 11.12
N LYS A 128 -13.11 -7.89 11.89
CA LYS A 128 -13.52 -6.48 11.93
C LYS A 128 -12.68 -5.62 10.98
N PRO A 129 -13.26 -4.58 10.35
CA PRO A 129 -12.48 -3.54 9.69
C PRO A 129 -11.47 -2.91 10.66
N SER A 130 -10.25 -2.69 10.19
CA SER A 130 -9.24 -1.98 10.99
C SER A 130 -9.47 -0.47 10.97
N ILE A 131 -8.70 0.25 11.79
CA ILE A 131 -8.63 1.71 11.73
C ILE A 131 -7.99 2.22 10.42
N ASP A 132 -7.10 1.45 9.82
CA ASP A 132 -6.39 1.81 8.58
C ASP A 132 -7.32 1.79 7.35
N LEU A 133 -8.33 0.92 7.37
CA LEU A 133 -9.35 0.89 6.33
C LEU A 133 -10.16 2.19 6.36
N VAL A 134 -10.65 2.55 7.56
CA VAL A 134 -11.53 3.70 7.73
C VAL A 134 -10.80 5.04 7.76
N ASN A 135 -9.47 5.07 7.95
CA ASN A 135 -8.67 6.28 7.81
C ASN A 135 -8.09 6.46 6.39
N GLY A 136 -8.30 5.48 5.51
CA GLY A 136 -7.96 5.54 4.10
C GLY A 136 -6.54 5.10 3.75
N THR A 137 -5.70 4.74 4.72
CA THR A 137 -4.30 4.40 4.42
C THR A 137 -4.18 3.15 3.56
N VAL A 138 -5.03 2.13 3.78
CA VAL A 138 -5.06 0.88 2.99
C VAL A 138 -5.35 1.14 1.50
N LEU A 139 -6.17 2.15 1.17
CA LEU A 139 -6.42 2.52 -0.23
C LEU A 139 -5.26 3.28 -0.88
N THR A 140 -4.46 3.98 -0.08
CA THR A 140 -3.37 4.83 -0.58
C THR A 140 -2.05 4.10 -0.75
N VAL A 141 -1.81 3.10 0.12
CA VAL A 141 -0.61 2.29 0.13
C VAL A 141 -1.04 0.85 0.38
N HIS A 142 -1.11 0.06 -0.69
CA HIS A 142 -1.60 -1.32 -0.61
C HIS A 142 -0.51 -2.25 -0.06
N GLY A 143 0.73 -2.06 -0.51
CA GLY A 143 1.89 -2.83 -0.07
C GLY A 143 3.16 -1.99 -0.10
N ILE A 144 4.26 -2.52 0.44
CA ILE A 144 5.57 -1.91 0.22
C ILE A 144 6.27 -2.68 -0.88
N TRP A 145 6.48 -2.02 -2.02
CA TRP A 145 7.24 -2.57 -3.13
C TRP A 145 8.75 -2.53 -2.85
N TYR A 146 9.22 -1.47 -2.21
CA TYR A 146 10.63 -1.26 -1.94
C TYR A 146 10.84 -0.53 -0.63
N MET A 147 11.85 -0.95 0.14
CA MET A 147 12.29 -0.26 1.33
C MET A 147 13.80 -0.31 1.47
N LYS A 148 14.39 0.83 1.80
CA LYS A 148 15.79 0.95 2.20
C LYS A 148 15.87 1.61 3.57
N VAL A 149 16.73 1.06 4.41
CA VAL A 149 16.99 1.57 5.76
C VAL A 149 18.45 1.95 5.88
N TYR A 150 18.72 3.16 6.34
CA TYR A 150 20.05 3.65 6.66
C TYR A 150 20.18 3.73 8.18
N ALA A 151 21.19 3.09 8.76
CA ALA A 151 21.62 3.38 10.12
C ALA A 151 22.51 4.63 10.08
N GLU A 152 21.91 5.83 10.14
CA GLU A 152 22.64 7.11 10.08
C GLU A 152 23.52 7.31 11.33
N LYS A 153 23.04 6.81 12.47
CA LYS A 153 23.80 6.71 13.72
C LYS A 153 23.53 5.37 14.35
N LEU A 154 24.56 4.69 14.84
CA LEU A 154 24.44 3.41 15.50
C LEU A 154 25.32 3.40 16.75
N GLU A 155 24.72 3.06 17.87
CA GLU A 155 25.40 2.83 19.14
C GLU A 155 25.02 1.43 19.64
N TYR A 156 26.00 0.73 20.20
CA TYR A 156 25.80 -0.60 20.74
C TYR A 156 26.34 -0.69 22.18
N LYS A 157 25.68 -1.50 23.01
CA LYS A 157 26.17 -1.87 24.34
C LYS A 157 25.78 -3.31 24.62
N GLY A 158 26.75 -4.22 24.53
CA GLY A 158 26.43 -5.65 24.52
C GLY A 158 25.47 -5.97 23.36
N ASN A 159 24.30 -6.51 23.68
CA ASN A 159 23.25 -6.85 22.72
C ASN A 159 22.19 -5.75 22.54
N ASP A 160 22.41 -4.55 23.07
CA ASP A 160 21.50 -3.43 22.88
C ASP A 160 21.97 -2.54 21.72
N ILE A 161 21.05 -2.23 20.80
CA ILE A 161 21.26 -1.31 19.69
C ILE A 161 20.33 -0.12 19.83
N ARG A 162 20.90 1.08 19.72
CA ARG A 162 20.15 2.34 19.57
C ARG A 162 20.77 3.19 18.47
N GLY A 163 20.02 4.12 17.92
CA GLY A 163 20.51 4.88 16.79
C GLY A 163 19.44 5.73 16.13
N VAL A 164 19.82 6.31 15.00
CA VAL A 164 18.91 7.02 14.10
C VAL A 164 18.85 6.22 12.80
N PHE A 165 17.66 5.76 12.47
CA PHE A 165 17.37 4.96 11.29
C PHE A 165 16.53 5.77 10.31
N LYS A 166 17.07 6.07 9.14
CA LYS A 166 16.31 6.70 8.04
C LYS A 166 15.68 5.63 7.16
N TYR A 167 14.39 5.74 6.94
CA TYR A 167 13.61 4.88 6.07
C TYR A 167 13.30 5.60 4.76
N GLU A 168 13.53 4.91 3.63
CA GLU A 168 13.08 5.31 2.30
C GLU A 168 12.22 4.18 1.74
N ILE A 169 10.92 4.44 1.57
CA ILE A 169 9.90 3.45 1.24
C ILE A 169 9.19 3.85 -0.04
N GLN A 170 8.86 2.87 -0.87
CA GLN A 170 8.07 3.04 -2.07
C GLN A 170 6.95 2.02 -2.18
N ASP A 171 5.82 2.50 -2.68
CA ASP A 171 4.71 1.69 -3.20
C ASP A 171 4.38 2.16 -4.62
N HIS A 172 3.70 1.31 -5.38
CA HIS A 172 3.21 1.63 -6.71
C HIS A 172 1.70 1.89 -6.66
N PHE A 173 1.27 3.09 -7.04
CA PHE A 173 -0.15 3.42 -7.13
C PHE A 173 -0.74 2.85 -8.43
N GLY A 174 -1.05 1.56 -8.41
CA GLY A 174 -1.79 0.87 -9.45
C GLY A 174 -2.27 -0.49 -9.02
N LEU A 175 -3.17 -1.05 -9.81
CA LEU A 175 -3.75 -2.37 -9.59
C LEU A 175 -3.16 -3.34 -10.59
N ASP A 176 -2.74 -4.51 -10.12
CA ASP A 176 -2.45 -5.66 -10.95
C ASP A 176 -3.70 -6.55 -11.06
N THR A 177 -3.67 -7.53 -11.98
CA THR A 177 -4.81 -8.44 -12.18
C THR A 177 -5.22 -9.16 -10.90
N LYS A 178 -4.29 -9.39 -9.97
CA LYS A 178 -4.56 -10.04 -8.69
C LYS A 178 -5.39 -9.16 -7.73
N ASP A 179 -5.37 -7.84 -7.91
CA ASP A 179 -6.09 -6.89 -7.05
C ASP A 179 -7.57 -6.75 -7.46
N ILE A 180 -7.98 -7.34 -8.58
CA ILE A 180 -9.36 -7.32 -9.09
C ILE A 180 -9.88 -8.70 -9.52
N ASN A 181 -9.14 -9.76 -9.21
CA ASN A 181 -9.54 -11.12 -9.53
C ASN A 181 -9.37 -11.97 -8.28
N HIS A 182 -10.39 -11.97 -7.44
CA HIS A 182 -10.46 -12.71 -6.19
C HIS A 182 -11.26 -14.01 -6.39
N PRO A 183 -10.61 -15.13 -6.75
CA PRO A 183 -11.29 -16.42 -6.91
C PRO A 183 -11.67 -17.08 -5.58
N ASP A 184 -11.02 -16.69 -4.47
CA ASP A 184 -11.33 -17.20 -3.13
C ASP A 184 -12.52 -16.43 -2.53
N LEU A 185 -13.52 -17.17 -2.04
CA LEU A 185 -14.71 -16.62 -1.39
C LEU A 185 -14.40 -15.92 -0.06
N ASN A 186 -13.21 -16.12 0.51
CA ASN A 186 -12.77 -15.48 1.75
C ASN A 186 -12.09 -14.12 1.52
N ASP A 187 -11.69 -13.82 0.29
CA ASP A 187 -11.10 -12.53 -0.07
C ASP A 187 -12.19 -11.48 -0.29
N ILE A 188 -11.84 -10.20 -0.09
CA ILE A 188 -12.78 -9.10 -0.35
C ILE A 188 -12.88 -8.95 -1.87
N PRO A 189 -14.06 -9.13 -2.48
CA PRO A 189 -14.21 -9.07 -3.94
C PRO A 189 -14.22 -7.61 -4.39
N PHE A 190 -13.05 -6.95 -4.38
CA PHE A 190 -12.89 -5.54 -4.72
C PHE A 190 -13.38 -5.22 -6.13
N GLU A 191 -13.39 -6.20 -7.05
CA GLU A 191 -13.96 -6.07 -8.38
C GLU A 191 -15.47 -5.79 -8.40
N ARG A 192 -16.17 -6.00 -7.28
CA ARG A 192 -17.58 -5.59 -7.17
C ARG A 192 -17.73 -4.09 -6.99
N LEU A 193 -16.68 -3.39 -6.57
CA LEU A 193 -16.69 -1.94 -6.39
C LEU A 193 -16.32 -1.24 -7.70
N ASP A 194 -17.21 -0.38 -8.19
CA ASP A 194 -17.03 0.35 -9.46
C ASP A 194 -15.76 1.21 -9.50
N GLY A 195 -15.32 1.74 -8.35
CA GLY A 195 -14.07 2.48 -8.24
C GLY A 195 -12.82 1.65 -8.53
N PHE A 196 -12.75 0.40 -8.03
CA PHE A 196 -11.63 -0.50 -8.31
C PHE A 196 -11.61 -0.97 -9.76
N ARG A 197 -12.79 -1.29 -10.32
CA ARG A 197 -12.92 -1.60 -11.76
C ARG A 197 -12.46 -0.43 -12.62
N SER A 198 -12.91 0.78 -12.27
CA SER A 198 -12.53 2.02 -12.97
C SER A 198 -11.03 2.28 -12.90
N TRP A 199 -10.43 2.11 -11.73
CA TRP A 199 -8.99 2.25 -11.54
C TRP A 199 -8.21 1.26 -12.43
N TYR A 200 -8.62 -0.01 -12.45
CA TYR A 200 -7.96 -1.02 -13.30
C TYR A 200 -8.13 -0.72 -14.79
N LEU A 201 -9.34 -0.35 -15.23
CA LEU A 201 -9.60 -0.01 -16.62
C LEU A 201 -8.74 1.15 -17.09
N LEU A 202 -8.67 2.23 -16.31
CA LEU A 202 -7.85 3.41 -16.63
C LEU A 202 -6.39 3.05 -16.91
N GLN A 203 -5.84 2.04 -16.23
CA GLN A 203 -4.45 1.62 -16.35
C GLN A 203 -4.21 0.61 -17.48
N HIS A 204 -5.12 -0.35 -17.64
CA HIS A 204 -4.87 -1.55 -18.45
C HIS A 204 -5.66 -1.60 -19.75
N TYR A 205 -6.76 -0.83 -19.86
CA TYR A 205 -7.49 -0.77 -21.11
C TYR A 205 -6.75 0.10 -22.11
N LYS A 206 -6.49 -0.48 -23.29
CA LYS A 206 -5.67 0.10 -24.36
C LYS A 206 -6.10 1.50 -24.80
N ASP A 207 -7.39 1.84 -24.65
CA ASP A 207 -7.95 3.11 -25.11
C ASP A 207 -7.87 4.22 -24.06
N TYR A 208 -7.51 3.90 -22.80
CA TYR A 208 -7.29 4.88 -21.73
C TYR A 208 -5.80 5.18 -21.49
N GLY A 209 -5.01 4.16 -21.13
CA GLY A 209 -3.55 4.27 -20.99
C GLY A 209 -3.06 5.28 -19.94
N TYR A 210 -3.75 5.43 -18.81
CA TYR A 210 -3.31 6.31 -17.72
C TYR A 210 -2.14 5.70 -16.95
N LYS A 211 -1.11 6.51 -16.73
CA LYS A 211 0.15 6.10 -16.12
C LYS A 211 0.05 6.10 -14.59
N PRO A 212 0.29 4.96 -13.93
CA PRO A 212 0.48 4.93 -12.49
C PRO A 212 1.71 5.74 -12.08
N PHE A 213 1.87 5.93 -10.77
CA PHE A 213 3.02 6.62 -10.19
C PHE A 213 3.53 5.90 -8.95
N VAL A 214 4.71 6.28 -8.50
CA VAL A 214 5.33 5.72 -7.29
C VAL A 214 5.05 6.64 -6.11
N THR A 215 4.45 6.09 -5.07
CA THR A 215 4.30 6.75 -3.77
C THR A 215 5.62 6.64 -3.01
N ARG A 216 6.15 7.76 -2.53
CA ARG A 216 7.37 7.82 -1.71
C ARG A 216 7.04 8.21 -0.28
N ILE A 217 7.52 7.39 0.65
CA ILE A 217 7.35 7.58 2.09
C ILE A 217 8.74 7.61 2.73
N GLY A 218 8.98 8.57 3.62
CA GLY A 218 10.29 8.74 4.25
C GLY A 218 10.20 9.29 5.66
N PHE A 219 10.84 8.61 6.61
CA PHE A 219 10.86 9.04 8.01
C PHE A 219 12.13 8.57 8.73
N ARG A 220 12.32 9.06 9.95
CA ARG A 220 13.39 8.63 10.85
C ARG A 220 12.80 8.03 12.14
N LEU A 221 13.46 7.01 12.66
CA LEU A 221 13.21 6.38 13.96
C LEU A 221 14.48 6.34 14.80
#